data_AF-A0A059EW39-F1
#
_entry.id   AF-A0A059EW39-F1
#
_cell.length_a   1.000
_cell.length_b   1.000
_cell.length_c   1.000
_cell.angle_alpha   90.00
_cell.angle_beta   90.00
_cell.angle_gamma   90.00
#
_symmetry.space_group_name_H-M   'P 1'
#
loop_
_entity.id
_entity.type
_entity.pdbx_description
1 polymer ?
#
loop_
_entity_poly.entity_id
_entity_poly.type
_entity_poly.pdbx_seq_one_letter_code
_entity_poly.pdbx_strand_id
1 'polypeptide(L)'
;IAVFKEYNLNRHFTKKHSKYTLHSLKELQIVAENLAKNLNKQQNIFIKKNNIEKSTTKASYVVAHKIDKLCKTFSEAEFVKQCMVQVSEICCPEKKHIFENV
;
A
#
# COMPACT_ATOMS: atom_id res chain seq x y z
N ILE A 1 -38.73 23.89 9.48
CA ILE A 1 -37.82 24.63 10.40
C ILE A 1 -36.40 24.41 9.90
N ALA A 2 -35.77 25.41 9.30
CA ALA A 2 -34.36 25.35 8.94
C ALA A 2 -33.54 25.52 10.21
N VAL A 3 -32.91 24.44 10.67
CA VAL A 3 -32.11 24.45 11.89
C VAL A 3 -30.71 24.91 11.53
N PHE A 4 -30.17 25.91 12.25
CA PHE A 4 -28.82 26.44 12.01
C PHE A 4 -27.80 25.29 11.92
N LYS A 5 -26.87 25.39 10.96
CA LYS A 5 -25.84 24.36 10.72
C LYS A 5 -25.05 24.04 12.00
N GLU A 6 -24.77 25.06 12.81
CA GLU A 6 -24.10 24.92 14.10
C GLU A 6 -24.87 24.05 15.09
N TYR A 7 -26.18 24.28 15.26
CA TYR A 7 -27.00 23.43 16.12
C TYR A 7 -27.00 21.98 15.65
N ASN A 8 -27.11 21.74 14.34
CA ASN A 8 -27.09 20.38 13.80
C ASN A 8 -25.74 19.69 14.01
N LEU A 9 -24.63 20.41 13.83
CA LEU A 9 -23.28 19.91 14.09
C LEU A 9 -23.08 19.61 15.58
N ASN A 10 -23.46 20.52 16.46
CA ASN A 10 -23.35 20.33 17.90
C ASN A 10 -24.20 19.15 18.39
N ARG A 11 -25.45 19.04 17.89
CA ARG A 11 -26.33 17.90 18.20
C ARG A 11 -25.75 16.59 17.68
N HIS A 12 -25.13 16.58 16.50
CA HIS A 12 -24.48 15.38 15.96
C HIS A 12 -23.30 14.98 16.84
N PHE A 13 -22.41 15.91 17.13
CA PHE A 13 -21.22 15.67 17.95
C PHE A 13 -21.59 15.15 19.34
N THR A 14 -22.51 15.83 20.02
CA THR A 14 -22.97 15.40 21.36
C THR A 14 -23.65 14.03 21.33
N LYS A 15 -24.45 13.70 20.32
CA LYS A 15 -25.16 12.41 20.25
C LYS A 15 -24.32 11.24 19.74
N LYS A 16 -23.39 11.47 18.81
CA LYS A 16 -22.60 10.41 18.14
C LYS A 16 -21.18 10.29 18.67
N HIS A 17 -20.69 11.34 19.31
CA HIS A 17 -19.32 11.47 19.76
C HIS A 17 -19.25 11.97 21.21
N SER A 18 -20.24 11.60 22.04
CA SER A 18 -20.31 11.95 23.46
C SER A 18 -19.03 11.63 24.24
N LYS A 19 -18.30 10.58 23.87
CA LYS A 19 -17.01 10.24 24.49
C LYS A 19 -15.96 11.36 24.40
N TYR A 20 -16.08 12.25 23.43
CA TYR A 20 -15.15 13.38 23.24
C TYR A 20 -15.65 14.69 23.87
N THR A 21 -16.90 14.76 24.33
CA THR A 21 -17.44 16.00 24.92
C THR A 21 -16.83 16.32 26.29
N LEU A 22 -16.20 15.33 26.94
CA LEU A 22 -15.51 15.47 28.22
C LEU A 22 -14.06 15.92 28.08
N HIS A 23 -13.52 15.94 26.85
CA HIS A 23 -12.12 16.29 26.60
C HIS A 23 -11.94 17.81 26.52
N SER A 24 -10.83 18.29 27.07
CA SER A 24 -10.32 19.63 26.79
C SER A 24 -9.89 19.77 25.33
N LEU A 25 -9.78 21.02 24.85
CA LEU A 25 -9.31 21.31 23.50
C LEU A 25 -7.94 20.67 23.18
N LYS A 26 -7.03 20.64 24.16
CA LYS A 26 -5.71 20.01 24.01
C LYS A 26 -5.81 18.49 23.83
N GLU A 27 -6.67 17.83 24.61
CA GLU A 27 -6.90 16.39 24.49
C GLU A 27 -7.57 16.03 23.17
N LEU A 28 -8.51 16.84 22.69
CA LEU A 28 -9.13 16.67 21.38
C LEU A 28 -8.09 16.76 20.25
N GLN A 29 -7.16 17.70 20.34
CA GLN A 29 -6.08 17.83 19.36
C GLN A 29 -5.19 16.58 19.33
N ILE A 30 -4.79 16.07 20.51
CA ILE A 30 -3.99 14.83 20.61
C ILE A 30 -4.75 13.63 20.03
N VAL A 31 -6.05 13.52 20.33
CA VAL A 31 -6.90 12.45 19.76
C VAL A 31 -6.98 12.56 18.25
N ALA A 32 -7.17 13.76 17.70
CA ALA A 32 -7.23 13.98 16.26
C ALA A 32 -5.91 13.59 15.57
N GLU A 33 -4.76 13.98 16.14
CA GLU A 33 -3.44 13.59 15.63
C GLU A 33 -3.23 12.08 15.65
N ASN A 34 -3.65 11.40 16.73
CA ASN A 34 -3.55 9.96 16.83
C ASN A 34 -4.46 9.24 15.83
N LEU A 35 -5.69 9.73 15.62
CA LEU A 35 -6.59 9.21 14.60
C LEU A 35 -6.00 9.37 13.19
N ALA A 36 -5.43 10.54 12.88
CA ALA A 36 -4.76 10.77 11.61
C ALA A 36 -3.55 9.85 11.40
N LYS A 37 -2.72 9.66 12.43
CA LYS A 37 -1.60 8.70 12.39
C LYS A 37 -2.08 7.27 12.16
N ASN A 38 -3.15 6.85 12.84
CA ASN A 38 -3.71 5.51 12.68
C ASN A 38 -4.34 5.30 11.30
N LEU A 39 -5.06 6.29 10.77
CA LEU A 39 -5.60 6.25 9.41
C LEU A 39 -4.48 6.10 8.37
N ASN A 40 -3.42 6.90 8.48
CA ASN A 40 -2.27 6.79 7.59
C ASN A 40 -1.62 5.40 7.67
N LYS A 41 -1.47 4.82 8.86
CA LYS A 41 -0.97 3.44 9.04
C LYS A 41 -1.86 2.43 8.32
N GLN A 42 -3.18 2.54 8.46
CA GLN A 42 -4.13 1.65 7.80
C GLN A 42 -4.05 1.78 6.28
N GLN A 43 -4.04 3.00 5.74
CA GLN A 43 -3.92 3.25 4.30
C GLN A 43 -2.59 2.72 3.73
N ASN A 44 -1.50 2.90 4.48
CA ASN A 44 -0.18 2.41 4.07
C ASN A 44 -0.13 0.88 3.90
N ILE A 45 -0.94 0.11 4.64
CA ILE A 45 -1.03 -1.34 4.44
C ILE A 45 -1.57 -1.64 3.05
N PHE A 46 -2.66 -0.99 2.65
CA PHE A 46 -3.28 -1.19 1.33
C PHE A 46 -2.37 -0.69 0.20
N ILE A 47 -1.73 0.46 0.37
CA ILE A 47 -0.80 1.02 -0.63
C ILE A 47 0.37 0.07 -0.85
N LYS A 48 0.99 -0.43 0.23
CA LYS A 48 2.10 -1.39 0.13
C LYS A 48 1.67 -2.66 -0.59
N LYS A 49 0.52 -3.24 -0.22
CA LYS A 49 0.00 -4.45 -0.86
C LYS A 49 -0.28 -4.24 -2.35
N ASN A 50 -0.96 -3.16 -2.71
CA ASN A 50 -1.25 -2.79 -4.09
C ASN A 50 0.04 -2.58 -4.92
N ASN A 51 1.08 -1.98 -4.33
CA ASN A 51 2.37 -1.80 -5.01
C ASN A 51 3.06 -3.15 -5.26
N ILE A 52 3.03 -4.07 -4.30
CA ILE A 52 3.56 -5.43 -4.46
C ILE A 52 2.79 -6.19 -5.54
N GLU A 53 1.46 -6.11 -5.56
CA GLU A 53 0.65 -6.76 -6.58
C GLU A 53 0.95 -6.21 -7.98
N LYS A 54 1.03 -4.87 -8.12
CA LYS A 54 1.40 -4.23 -9.40
C LYS A 54 2.79 -4.64 -9.90
N SER A 55 3.79 -4.65 -9.03
CA SER A 55 5.15 -5.06 -9.42
C SER A 55 5.20 -6.54 -9.79
N THR A 56 4.49 -7.39 -9.04
CA THR A 56 4.38 -8.83 -9.33
C THR A 56 3.72 -9.08 -10.67
N THR A 57 2.57 -8.47 -10.95
CA THR A 57 1.89 -8.59 -12.25
C THR A 57 2.76 -8.12 -13.40
N LYS A 58 3.45 -6.98 -13.23
CA LYS A 58 4.39 -6.48 -14.24
C LYS A 58 5.52 -7.46 -14.49
N ALA A 59 6.13 -8.01 -13.43
CA ALA A 59 7.21 -8.98 -13.55
C ALA A 59 6.76 -10.26 -14.27
N SER A 60 5.56 -10.77 -13.95
CA SER A 60 4.98 -11.93 -14.65
C SER A 60 4.80 -11.66 -16.15
N TYR A 61 4.31 -10.48 -16.53
CA TYR A 61 4.16 -10.11 -17.94
C TYR A 61 5.50 -10.03 -18.66
N VAL A 62 6.53 -9.46 -18.02
CA VAL A 62 7.89 -9.39 -18.59
C VAL A 62 8.46 -10.78 -18.83
N VAL A 63 8.32 -11.71 -17.89
CA VAL A 63 8.78 -13.09 -18.05
C VAL A 63 8.00 -13.81 -19.16
N ALA A 64 6.67 -13.69 -19.18
CA ALA A 64 5.83 -14.30 -20.21
C ALA A 64 6.18 -13.78 -21.62
N HIS A 65 6.34 -12.47 -21.77
CA HIS A 65 6.77 -11.87 -23.03
C HIS A 65 8.15 -12.36 -23.47
N LYS A 66 9.07 -12.54 -22.52
CA LYS A 66 10.42 -13.04 -22.81
C LYS A 66 10.42 -14.51 -23.24
N ILE A 67 9.59 -15.35 -22.60
CA ILE A 67 9.39 -16.75 -22.98
C ILE A 67 8.86 -16.85 -24.40
N ASP A 68 7.81 -16.08 -24.71
CA ASP A 68 7.20 -16.02 -26.04
C ASP A 68 8.20 -15.54 -27.11
N LYS A 69 8.88 -14.41 -26.85
CA LYS A 69 9.81 -13.81 -27.80
C LYS A 69 11.03 -14.67 -28.11
N LEU A 70 11.55 -15.41 -27.12
CA LEU A 70 12.74 -16.25 -27.31
C LEU A 70 12.38 -17.70 -27.64
N CYS A 71 11.10 -18.07 -27.58
CA CYS A 71 10.63 -19.45 -27.66
C CYS A 71 11.39 -20.41 -26.72
N LYS A 72 11.83 -19.90 -25.56
CA LYS A 72 12.62 -20.64 -24.57
C LYS A 72 11.75 -21.03 -23.39
N THR A 73 11.90 -22.28 -22.96
CA THR A 73 11.24 -22.79 -21.75
C THR A 73 12.20 -22.74 -20.56
N PHE A 74 11.71 -23.08 -19.37
CA PHE A 74 12.51 -23.09 -18.14
C PHE A 74 13.53 -24.25 -18.04
N SER A 75 13.82 -24.96 -19.14
CA SER A 75 14.84 -26.01 -19.18
C SER A 75 16.27 -25.48 -19.21
N GLU A 76 16.48 -24.25 -19.70
CA GLU A 76 17.79 -23.63 -19.79
C GLU A 76 18.11 -22.82 -18.52
N ALA A 77 19.09 -23.26 -17.73
CA ALA A 77 19.46 -22.63 -16.47
C ALA A 77 19.83 -21.13 -16.62
N GLU A 78 20.60 -20.79 -17.65
CA GLU A 78 20.98 -19.41 -17.95
C GLU A 78 19.76 -18.54 -18.29
N PHE A 79 18.78 -19.09 -19.01
CA PHE A 79 17.54 -18.38 -19.30
C PHE A 79 16.73 -18.12 -18.02
N VAL A 80 16.61 -19.12 -17.14
CA VAL A 80 15.95 -18.97 -15.83
C VAL A 80 16.65 -17.89 -15.00
N LYS A 81 17.98 -17.89 -14.94
CA LYS A 81 18.76 -16.87 -14.24
C LYS A 81 18.44 -15.46 -14.75
N GLN A 82 18.45 -15.25 -16.06
CA GLN A 82 18.13 -13.95 -16.64
C GLN A 82 16.69 -13.50 -16.35
N CYS A 83 15.72 -14.43 -16.33
CA CYS A 83 14.35 -14.14 -15.94
C CYS A 83 14.30 -13.71 -14.46
N MET A 84 15.01 -14.40 -13.57
CA MET A 84 15.07 -14.06 -12.14
C MET A 84 15.73 -12.69 -11.89
N VAL A 85 16.79 -12.36 -12.61
CA VAL A 85 17.42 -11.02 -12.55
C VAL A 85 16.40 -9.94 -12.94
N GLN A 86 15.66 -10.11 -14.03
CA GLN A 86 14.63 -9.13 -14.44
C GLN A 86 13.47 -9.03 -13.44
N VAL A 87 13.03 -10.15 -12.87
CA VAL A 87 11.99 -10.14 -11.82
C VAL A 87 12.48 -9.40 -10.59
N SER A 88 13.72 -9.65 -10.16
CA SER A 88 14.30 -8.98 -8.99
C SER A 88 14.44 -7.48 -9.19
N GLU A 89 14.80 -7.02 -10.39
CA GLU A 89 14.86 -5.59 -10.73
C GLU A 89 13.49 -4.89 -10.63
N ILE A 90 12.38 -5.62 -10.80
CA ILE A 90 11.03 -5.06 -10.72
C ILE A 90 10.47 -5.18 -9.29
N CYS A 91 10.66 -6.32 -8.64
CA CYS A 91 10.01 -6.65 -7.37
C CYS A 91 10.83 -6.27 -6.13
N CYS A 92 12.15 -6.36 -6.21
CA CYS A 92 13.08 -6.13 -5.10
C CYS A 92 14.46 -5.68 -5.61
N PRO A 93 14.56 -4.46 -6.19
CA PRO A 93 15.80 -3.96 -6.80
C PRO A 93 17.01 -4.04 -5.87
N GLU A 94 16.78 -3.84 -4.56
CA GLU A 94 17.80 -3.91 -3.52
C GLU A 94 18.43 -5.32 -3.38
N LYS A 95 17.73 -6.35 -3.82
CA LYS A 95 18.18 -7.75 -3.77
C LYS A 95 18.66 -8.28 -5.12
N LYS A 96 18.69 -7.44 -6.17
CA LYS A 96 19.08 -7.86 -7.53
C LYS A 96 20.41 -8.61 -7.58
N HIS A 97 21.42 -8.11 -6.87
CA HIS A 97 22.77 -8.69 -6.82
C HIS A 97 22.80 -10.16 -6.36
N ILE A 98 21.81 -10.60 -5.57
CA ILE A 98 21.71 -11.99 -5.11
C ILE A 98 21.42 -12.92 -6.30
N PHE A 99 20.63 -12.47 -7.28
CA PHE A 99 20.24 -13.26 -8.45
C PHE A 99 21.27 -13.22 -9.58
N GLU A 100 22.08 -12.16 -9.66
CA GLU A 100 23.18 -12.06 -10.61
C GLU A 100 24.31 -13.05 -10.29
N ASN A 101 24.48 -13.37 -9.01
CA ASN A 101 25.55 -14.24 -8.50
C ASN A 101 25.16 -15.72 -8.37
N VAL A 102 23.97 -16.11 -8.85
CA VAL A 102 23.51 -17.52 -8.90
C VAL A 102 24.19 -18.29 -10.03
#